data_AF-A0A915PFX3-F1
#
_entry.id   AF-A0A915PFX3-F1
#
_cell.length_a   1.000
_cell.length_b   1.000
_cell.length_c   1.000
_cell.angle_alpha   90.00
_cell.angle_beta   90.00
_cell.angle_gamma   90.00
#
_symmetry.space_group_name_H-M   'P 1'
#
loop_
_entity.id
_entity.type
_entity.pdbx_description
1 polymer ?
#
loop_
_entity_poly.entity_id
_entity_poly.type
_entity_poly.pdbx_seq_one_letter_code
_entity_poly.pdbx_strand_id
1 'polypeptide(L)'
;MEDQSRRKGKEIAQISQNTGFPELNLSLVELTILVQILRNIELTTIISNSDEDLDTVFQYYKNQYISGFSHLNFDISPIVRGTFDKMNQVIVYYNCLLNEIKIPVQANEADKLELIKNRMKDLSLIMDINKYKFLIFDEFNFRKALAYYYNDPNISADQLYNLAMSILPEKGEKVIDRMCSRLRKISNAERNIFIIWHLFAFAKMRIRSFILFYKQYPNYYDNILENFWQLMIQQGYNDFLQEKISILSYVKAYDELEVKANNWMEILKQLSIFQRENVEFMYNKFRFTRERMLMSLQEAENSQENIIFPASFMPDTDVNVKTHFRLLYLHFGNYF
;
A
#
# COMPACT_ATOMS: atom_id res chain seq x y z
N MET A 1 -18.67 -3.89 27.84
CA MET A 1 -17.60 -3.60 26.85
C MET A 1 -16.73 -4.82 26.53
N GLU A 2 -16.27 -5.62 27.50
CA GLU A 2 -15.50 -6.87 27.22
C GLU A 2 -16.26 -7.90 26.37
N ASP A 3 -17.56 -8.00 26.56
CA ASP A 3 -18.39 -9.00 25.88
C ASP A 3 -18.61 -8.71 24.38
N GLN A 4 -18.52 -7.44 23.97
CA GLN A 4 -18.54 -7.04 22.56
C GLN A 4 -17.19 -7.30 21.87
N SER A 5 -16.07 -7.14 22.58
CA SER A 5 -14.74 -7.40 22.02
C SER A 5 -14.48 -8.90 21.80
N ARG A 6 -14.97 -9.75 22.72
CA ARG A 6 -14.91 -11.22 22.58
C ARG A 6 -15.81 -11.75 21.45
N ARG A 7 -16.96 -11.11 21.21
CA ARG A 7 -17.82 -11.44 20.06
C ARG A 7 -17.18 -11.08 18.72
N LYS A 8 -16.56 -9.89 18.61
CA LYS A 8 -15.83 -9.47 17.38
C LYS A 8 -14.67 -10.40 17.02
N GLY A 9 -13.89 -10.86 18.00
CA GLY A 9 -12.80 -11.82 17.76
C GLY A 9 -13.29 -13.19 17.25
N LYS A 10 -14.44 -13.68 17.76
CA LYS A 10 -15.05 -14.93 17.31
C LYS A 10 -15.66 -14.83 15.92
N GLU A 11 -16.29 -13.70 15.58
CA GLU A 11 -16.82 -13.46 14.23
C GLU A 11 -15.70 -13.35 13.20
N ILE A 12 -14.60 -12.65 13.49
CA ILE A 12 -13.44 -12.56 12.59
C ILE A 12 -12.78 -13.94 12.39
N ALA A 13 -12.67 -14.75 13.44
CA ALA A 13 -12.17 -16.12 13.34
C ALA A 13 -13.12 -17.07 12.59
N GLN A 14 -14.44 -16.87 12.69
CA GLN A 14 -15.41 -17.62 11.87
C GLN A 14 -15.39 -17.17 10.40
N ILE A 15 -15.13 -15.89 10.14
CA ILE A 15 -14.89 -15.37 8.80
C ILE A 15 -13.63 -16.03 8.24
N SER A 16 -12.47 -16.01 8.92
CA SER A 16 -11.23 -16.62 8.39
C SER A 16 -11.37 -18.12 8.10
N GLN A 17 -12.12 -18.87 8.92
CA GLN A 17 -12.33 -20.30 8.73
C GLN A 17 -13.24 -20.66 7.52
N ASN A 18 -14.11 -19.75 7.07
CA ASN A 18 -15.09 -20.01 6.01
C ASN A 18 -14.90 -19.18 4.73
N THR A 19 -14.02 -18.18 4.73
CA THR A 19 -13.88 -17.23 3.61
C THR A 19 -12.65 -17.44 2.74
N GLY A 20 -11.79 -18.41 3.05
CA GLY A 20 -10.56 -18.63 2.30
C GLY A 20 -9.52 -17.52 2.47
N PHE A 21 -9.73 -16.58 3.39
CA PHE A 21 -8.70 -15.63 3.79
C PHE A 21 -7.70 -16.30 4.75
N PRO A 22 -6.39 -16.29 4.46
CA PRO A 22 -5.42 -16.73 5.43
C PRO A 22 -5.39 -15.74 6.60
N GLU A 23 -5.38 -16.25 7.82
CA GLU A 23 -5.28 -15.41 9.02
C GLU A 23 -3.87 -14.79 9.07
N LEU A 24 -3.76 -13.52 8.69
CA LEU A 24 -2.51 -12.78 8.76
C LEU A 24 -2.28 -12.25 10.17
N ASN A 25 -1.67 -13.11 10.99
CA ASN A 25 -1.17 -12.75 12.30
C ASN A 25 0.21 -12.10 12.18
N LEU A 26 0.35 -10.84 12.62
CA LEU A 26 1.66 -10.17 12.69
C LEU A 26 2.15 -10.12 14.14
N SER A 27 3.38 -10.61 14.33
CA SER A 27 4.19 -10.37 15.53
C SER A 27 4.58 -8.90 15.66
N LEU A 28 5.08 -8.51 16.83
CA LEU A 28 5.57 -7.14 17.04
C LEU A 28 6.77 -6.82 16.13
N VAL A 29 7.66 -7.80 15.92
CA VAL A 29 8.82 -7.67 15.01
C VAL A 29 8.38 -7.49 13.56
N GLU A 30 7.38 -8.24 13.10
CA GLU A 30 6.89 -8.10 11.71
C GLU A 30 6.12 -6.79 11.53
N LEU A 31 5.34 -6.36 12.53
CA LEU A 31 4.70 -5.04 12.53
C LEU A 31 5.73 -3.91 12.43
N THR A 32 6.81 -4.04 13.19
CA THR A 32 7.95 -3.12 13.20
C THR A 32 8.54 -2.96 11.80
N ILE A 33 8.85 -4.07 11.13
CA ILE A 33 9.40 -4.08 9.76
C ILE A 33 8.41 -3.42 8.79
N LEU A 34 7.13 -3.81 8.84
CA LEU A 34 6.08 -3.25 7.99
C LEU A 34 5.98 -1.73 8.15
N VAL A 35 5.93 -1.24 9.38
CA VAL A 35 5.83 0.20 9.67
C VAL A 35 7.04 0.95 9.09
N GLN A 36 8.25 0.43 9.22
CA GLN A 36 9.44 1.09 8.65
C GLN A 36 9.40 1.19 7.14
N ILE A 37 9.01 0.10 6.47
CA ILE A 37 8.88 0.11 5.01
C ILE A 37 7.85 1.16 4.59
N LEU A 38 6.68 1.16 5.22
CA LEU A 38 5.60 2.10 4.91
C LEU A 38 5.98 3.57 5.21
N ARG A 39 6.75 3.82 6.27
CA ARG A 39 7.26 5.17 6.58
C ARG A 39 8.24 5.68 5.51
N ASN A 40 9.01 4.81 4.87
CA ASN A 40 9.99 5.20 3.86
C ASN A 40 9.42 5.26 2.43
N ILE A 41 8.21 4.73 2.21
CA ILE A 41 7.54 4.84 0.92
C ILE A 41 7.03 6.27 0.73
N GLU A 42 7.51 6.89 -0.33
CA GLU A 42 7.09 8.21 -0.78
C GLU A 42 6.24 8.10 -2.04
N LEU A 43 5.19 8.91 -2.10
CA LEU A 43 4.25 8.94 -3.22
C LEU A 43 4.97 9.30 -4.54
N THR A 44 5.88 10.27 -4.49
CA THR A 44 6.67 10.72 -5.64
C THR A 44 7.49 9.58 -6.22
N THR A 45 8.08 8.72 -5.38
CA THR A 45 8.82 7.54 -5.81
C THR A 45 7.92 6.55 -6.55
N ILE A 46 6.67 6.35 -6.10
CA ILE A 46 5.72 5.48 -6.81
C ILE A 46 5.32 6.06 -8.16
N ILE A 47 5.11 7.38 -8.24
CA ILE A 47 4.75 8.07 -9.49
C ILE A 47 5.92 8.03 -10.49
N SER A 48 7.14 8.28 -10.05
CA SER A 48 8.33 8.21 -10.91
C SER A 48 8.58 6.79 -11.44
N ASN A 49 8.26 5.77 -10.64
CA ASN A 49 8.38 4.36 -11.00
C ASN A 49 7.04 3.75 -11.45
N SER A 50 6.17 4.55 -12.11
CA SER A 50 4.82 4.16 -12.52
C SER A 50 4.66 2.89 -13.37
N ASP A 51 5.75 2.34 -13.91
CA ASP A 51 5.75 1.14 -14.76
C ASP A 51 6.13 -0.12 -13.97
N GLU A 52 6.77 0.05 -12.81
CA GLU A 52 7.18 -1.05 -11.97
C GLU A 52 5.98 -1.66 -11.26
N ASP A 53 5.95 -3.00 -11.18
CA ASP A 53 5.02 -3.66 -10.29
C ASP A 53 5.39 -3.41 -8.82
N LEU A 54 4.41 -3.59 -7.95
CA LEU A 54 4.59 -3.31 -6.52
C LEU A 54 5.61 -4.26 -5.86
N ASP A 55 5.80 -5.46 -6.41
CA ASP A 55 6.77 -6.42 -5.91
C ASP A 55 8.20 -5.87 -6.07
N THR A 56 8.50 -5.29 -7.24
CA THR A 56 9.78 -4.62 -7.52
C THR A 56 10.02 -3.47 -6.55
N VAL A 57 9.00 -2.62 -6.34
CA VAL A 57 9.05 -1.53 -5.37
C VAL A 57 9.34 -2.05 -3.96
N PHE A 58 8.67 -3.11 -3.51
CA PHE A 58 8.91 -3.67 -2.18
C PHE A 58 10.27 -4.36 -2.06
N GLN A 59 10.79 -5.01 -3.10
CA GLN A 59 12.15 -5.54 -3.06
C GLN A 59 13.19 -4.42 -2.92
N TYR A 60 12.98 -3.26 -3.56
CA TYR A 60 13.83 -2.10 -3.35
C TYR A 60 13.85 -1.66 -1.88
N TYR A 61 12.68 -1.44 -1.28
CA TYR A 61 12.58 -1.01 0.13
C TYR A 61 13.06 -2.08 1.12
N LYS A 62 12.82 -3.35 0.79
CA LYS A 62 13.39 -4.49 1.53
C LYS A 62 14.91 -4.41 1.56
N ASN A 63 15.54 -4.26 0.40
CA ASN A 63 16.99 -4.23 0.29
C ASN A 63 17.58 -3.00 1.00
N GLN A 64 16.93 -1.84 0.86
CA GLN A 64 17.32 -0.63 1.61
C GLN A 64 17.25 -0.87 3.12
N TYR A 65 16.13 -1.38 3.61
CA TYR A 65 15.94 -1.66 5.03
C TYR A 65 16.94 -2.69 5.56
N ILE A 66 17.14 -3.82 4.87
CA ILE A 66 18.03 -4.90 5.33
C ILE A 66 19.50 -4.54 5.17
N SER A 67 19.88 -3.72 4.17
CA SER A 67 21.29 -3.34 3.96
C SER A 67 21.93 -2.70 5.19
N GLY A 68 21.16 -1.93 5.97
CA GLY A 68 21.58 -1.35 7.25
C GLY A 68 21.89 -2.38 8.35
N PHE A 69 21.61 -3.65 8.09
CA PHE A 69 21.81 -4.78 9.00
C PHE A 69 22.49 -5.98 8.32
N SER A 70 23.19 -5.77 7.21
CA SER A 70 23.86 -6.83 6.44
C SER A 70 24.80 -7.69 7.32
N HIS A 71 25.41 -7.12 8.35
CA HIS A 71 26.25 -7.82 9.35
C HIS A 71 25.48 -8.83 10.22
N LEU A 72 24.15 -8.83 10.19
CA LEU A 72 23.28 -9.72 10.98
C LEU A 72 22.61 -10.81 10.14
N ASN A 73 22.91 -10.91 8.84
CA ASN A 73 22.33 -11.88 7.92
C ASN A 73 20.78 -11.87 7.93
N PHE A 74 20.14 -10.70 8.09
CA PHE A 74 18.68 -10.63 8.13
C PHE A 74 18.01 -10.96 6.79
N ASP A 75 18.74 -10.96 5.68
CA ASP A 75 18.24 -11.40 4.36
C ASP A 75 17.73 -12.85 4.36
N ILE A 76 18.28 -13.69 5.25
CA ILE A 76 17.86 -15.08 5.44
C ILE A 76 16.97 -15.27 6.67
N SER A 77 16.62 -14.20 7.40
CA SER A 77 15.76 -14.32 8.58
C SER A 77 14.36 -14.82 8.19
N PRO A 78 13.89 -15.91 8.81
CA PRO A 78 12.52 -16.40 8.60
C PRO A 78 11.45 -15.35 8.95
N ILE A 79 11.72 -14.46 9.91
CA ILE A 79 10.76 -13.42 10.31
C ILE A 79 10.70 -12.30 9.27
N VAL A 80 11.85 -11.88 8.75
CA VAL A 80 11.88 -10.88 7.67
C VAL A 80 11.17 -11.45 6.44
N ARG A 81 11.55 -12.66 6.02
CA ARG A 81 10.87 -13.36 4.90
C ARG A 81 9.37 -13.49 5.16
N GLY A 82 8.98 -13.97 6.33
CA GLY A 82 7.59 -14.10 6.74
C GLY A 82 6.82 -12.78 6.70
N THR A 83 7.44 -11.65 7.08
CA THR A 83 6.82 -10.33 6.96
C THR A 83 6.46 -10.01 5.51
N PHE A 84 7.42 -10.20 4.59
CA PHE A 84 7.21 -9.93 3.16
C PHE A 84 6.22 -10.91 2.53
N ASP A 85 6.23 -12.19 2.93
CA ASP A 85 5.24 -13.17 2.48
C ASP A 85 3.83 -12.78 2.90
N LYS A 86 3.65 -12.24 4.11
CA LYS A 86 2.37 -11.72 4.61
C LYS A 86 1.95 -10.46 3.87
N MET A 87 2.87 -9.52 3.62
CA MET A 87 2.60 -8.34 2.77
C MET A 87 2.17 -8.76 1.36
N ASN A 88 2.86 -9.72 0.76
CA ASN A 88 2.54 -10.23 -0.57
C ASN A 88 1.12 -10.84 -0.64
N GLN A 89 0.66 -11.52 0.40
CA GLN A 89 -0.73 -12.00 0.45
C GLN A 89 -1.76 -10.86 0.37
N VAL A 90 -1.49 -9.73 1.05
CA VAL A 90 -2.33 -8.52 0.97
C VAL A 90 -2.28 -7.93 -0.44
N ILE A 91 -1.10 -7.86 -1.06
CA ILE A 91 -0.89 -7.37 -2.43
C ILE A 91 -1.66 -8.23 -3.44
N VAL A 92 -1.52 -9.55 -3.36
CA VAL A 92 -2.22 -10.51 -4.24
C VAL A 92 -3.73 -10.35 -4.14
N TYR A 93 -4.28 -10.20 -2.94
CA TYR A 93 -5.70 -9.96 -2.76
C TYR A 93 -6.21 -8.71 -3.49
N TYR A 94 -5.55 -7.57 -3.28
CA TYR A 94 -5.96 -6.35 -3.97
C TYR A 94 -5.68 -6.41 -5.46
N ASN A 95 -4.66 -7.14 -5.90
CA ASN A 95 -4.44 -7.39 -7.32
C ASN A 95 -5.60 -8.17 -7.95
N CYS A 96 -6.14 -9.19 -7.27
CA CYS A 96 -7.35 -9.89 -7.71
C CYS A 96 -8.53 -8.94 -7.86
N LEU A 97 -8.80 -8.09 -6.86
CA LEU A 97 -9.85 -7.07 -6.93
C LEU A 97 -9.66 -6.12 -8.12
N LEU A 98 -8.46 -5.55 -8.27
CA LEU A 98 -8.16 -4.55 -9.30
C LEU A 98 -8.19 -5.14 -10.72
N ASN A 99 -7.92 -6.44 -10.88
CA ASN A 99 -7.99 -7.11 -12.18
C ASN A 99 -9.41 -7.25 -12.72
N GLU A 100 -10.42 -7.22 -11.84
CA GLU A 100 -11.83 -7.27 -12.24
C GLU A 100 -12.40 -5.89 -12.58
N ILE A 101 -11.67 -4.82 -12.27
CA ILE A 101 -12.08 -3.47 -12.65
C ILE A 101 -11.81 -3.28 -14.14
N LYS A 102 -12.88 -3.45 -14.92
CA LYS A 102 -12.88 -3.20 -16.36
C LYS A 102 -13.76 -2.01 -16.66
N ILE A 103 -13.18 -0.99 -17.30
CA ILE A 103 -14.00 0.04 -17.93
C ILE A 103 -14.70 -0.60 -19.13
N PRO A 104 -16.06 -0.55 -19.19
CA PRO A 104 -16.81 -1.17 -20.27
C PRO A 104 -16.38 -0.57 -21.62
N VAL A 105 -16.45 -1.39 -22.66
CA VAL A 105 -16.18 -0.93 -24.02
C VAL A 105 -17.29 0.04 -24.40
N GLN A 106 -16.90 1.25 -24.77
CA GLN A 106 -17.82 2.29 -25.19
C GLN A 106 -18.24 2.07 -26.65
N ALA A 107 -19.54 2.14 -26.92
CA ALA A 107 -20.10 1.79 -28.23
C ALA A 107 -20.02 2.94 -29.23
N ASN A 108 -20.30 4.17 -28.81
CA ASN A 108 -20.26 5.36 -29.66
C ASN A 108 -18.98 6.18 -29.42
N GLU A 109 -18.68 7.07 -30.36
CA GLU A 109 -17.47 7.89 -30.33
C GLU A 109 -17.46 8.91 -29.19
N ALA A 110 -18.61 9.53 -28.87
CA ALA A 110 -18.71 10.52 -27.80
C ALA A 110 -18.32 9.94 -26.43
N ASP A 111 -18.81 8.73 -26.13
CA ASP A 111 -18.49 8.02 -24.88
C ASP A 111 -17.01 7.61 -24.84
N LYS A 112 -16.42 7.22 -25.97
CA LYS A 112 -14.98 6.94 -26.08
C LYS A 112 -14.16 8.19 -25.80
N LEU A 113 -14.55 9.33 -26.36
CA LEU A 113 -13.88 10.62 -26.17
C LEU A 113 -13.95 11.07 -24.71
N GLU A 114 -15.12 10.99 -24.08
CA GLU A 114 -15.29 11.34 -22.67
C GLU A 114 -14.49 10.40 -21.76
N LEU A 115 -14.43 9.11 -22.09
CA LEU A 115 -13.55 8.18 -21.38
C LEU A 115 -12.08 8.58 -21.52
N ILE A 116 -11.60 8.83 -22.73
CA ILE A 116 -10.21 9.22 -23.00
C ILE A 116 -9.89 10.48 -22.19
N LYS A 117 -10.76 11.49 -22.24
CA LYS A 117 -10.62 12.74 -21.51
C LYS A 117 -10.48 12.51 -20.00
N ASN A 118 -11.40 11.76 -19.39
CA ASN A 118 -11.35 11.48 -17.96
C ASN A 118 -10.09 10.69 -17.57
N ARG A 119 -9.70 9.70 -18.36
CA ARG A 119 -8.50 8.90 -18.10
C ARG A 119 -7.20 9.67 -18.30
N MET A 120 -7.13 10.55 -19.29
CA MET A 120 -5.96 11.42 -19.48
C MET A 120 -5.80 12.37 -18.30
N LYS A 121 -6.91 12.93 -17.80
CA LYS A 121 -6.90 13.76 -16.58
C LYS A 121 -6.50 12.95 -15.33
N ASP A 122 -6.99 11.73 -15.17
CA ASP A 122 -6.57 10.86 -14.07
C ASP A 122 -5.06 10.61 -14.12
N LEU A 123 -4.54 10.23 -15.30
CA LEU A 123 -3.12 9.93 -15.48
C LEU A 123 -2.21 11.15 -15.32
N SER A 124 -2.68 12.36 -15.65
CA SER A 124 -1.89 13.59 -15.46
C SER A 124 -1.58 13.89 -13.99
N LEU A 125 -2.35 13.32 -13.05
CA LEU A 125 -2.14 13.47 -11.61
C LEU A 125 -1.10 12.50 -11.03
N ILE A 126 -0.86 11.37 -11.71
CA ILE A 126 -0.16 10.20 -11.12
C ILE A 126 0.91 9.59 -12.02
N MET A 127 1.19 10.19 -13.17
CA MET A 127 2.22 9.76 -14.10
C MET A 127 3.34 10.79 -14.13
N ASP A 128 4.58 10.32 -14.15
CA ASP A 128 5.74 11.19 -14.41
C ASP A 128 5.54 11.98 -15.71
N ILE A 129 5.96 13.24 -15.72
CA ILE A 129 5.72 14.14 -16.86
C ILE A 129 6.34 13.60 -18.16
N ASN A 130 7.50 12.95 -18.11
CA ASN A 130 8.13 12.41 -19.31
C ASN A 130 7.38 11.18 -19.85
N LYS A 131 6.82 10.38 -18.96
CA LYS A 131 5.98 9.24 -19.34
C LYS A 131 4.62 9.70 -19.86
N TYR A 132 4.04 10.73 -19.25
CA TYR A 132 2.78 11.32 -19.69
C TYR A 132 2.93 11.98 -21.07
N LYS A 133 4.06 12.68 -21.30
CA LYS A 133 4.48 13.09 -22.64
C LYS A 133 4.53 11.87 -23.57
N PHE A 134 5.31 10.85 -23.23
CA PHE A 134 5.45 9.67 -24.11
C PHE A 134 4.10 9.06 -24.49
N LEU A 135 3.17 8.89 -23.54
CA LEU A 135 1.81 8.42 -23.78
C LEU A 135 1.06 9.28 -24.82
N ILE A 136 1.09 10.60 -24.67
CA ILE A 136 0.44 11.54 -25.60
C ILE A 136 1.11 11.49 -26.98
N PHE A 137 2.43 11.44 -27.04
CA PHE A 137 3.15 11.54 -28.30
C PHE A 137 3.12 10.25 -29.12
N ASP A 138 3.22 9.10 -28.46
CA ASP A 138 3.19 7.76 -29.07
C ASP A 138 1.80 7.46 -29.66
N GLU A 139 0.73 7.67 -28.88
CA GLU A 139 -0.62 7.25 -29.27
C GLU A 139 -1.22 8.06 -30.42
N PHE A 140 -0.94 9.35 -30.45
CA PHE A 140 -1.59 10.25 -31.40
C PHE A 140 -0.80 10.48 -32.69
N ASN A 141 0.37 9.85 -32.84
CA ASN A 141 1.32 10.12 -33.93
C ASN A 141 1.58 11.63 -34.09
N PHE A 142 1.69 12.36 -32.96
CA PHE A 142 1.78 13.81 -32.92
C PHE A 142 3.11 14.40 -33.41
N ARG A 143 3.99 13.58 -34.01
CA ARG A 143 5.39 13.91 -34.32
C ARG A 143 5.61 15.23 -35.07
N LYS A 144 4.61 15.76 -35.81
CA LYS A 144 4.73 17.07 -36.48
C LYS A 144 4.14 18.24 -35.69
N ALA A 145 2.91 18.11 -35.18
CA ALA A 145 2.21 19.23 -34.53
C ALA A 145 2.76 19.55 -33.13
N LEU A 146 3.29 18.54 -32.42
CA LEU A 146 3.70 18.70 -31.02
C LEU A 146 5.22 18.59 -30.79
N ALA A 147 6.02 18.44 -31.85
CA ALA A 147 7.49 18.27 -31.71
C ALA A 147 8.15 19.34 -30.83
N TYR A 148 7.63 20.57 -30.89
CA TYR A 148 8.06 21.68 -30.05
C TYR A 148 7.85 21.39 -28.56
N TYR A 149 6.68 20.90 -28.17
CA TYR A 149 6.31 20.61 -26.79
C TYR A 149 6.98 19.35 -26.22
N TYR A 150 7.38 18.40 -27.07
CA TYR A 150 8.06 17.18 -26.62
C TYR A 150 9.36 17.52 -25.89
N ASN A 151 10.11 18.49 -26.44
CA ASN A 151 11.40 18.92 -25.95
C ASN A 151 11.32 20.05 -24.92
N ASP A 152 10.13 20.55 -24.59
CA ASP A 152 9.97 21.62 -23.61
C ASP A 152 10.11 21.03 -22.19
N PRO A 153 11.16 21.37 -21.42
CA PRO A 153 11.33 20.86 -20.06
C PRO A 153 10.31 21.46 -19.08
N ASN A 154 9.67 22.58 -19.42
CA ASN A 154 8.79 23.32 -18.52
C ASN A 154 7.30 23.05 -18.76
N ILE A 155 6.95 22.21 -19.74
CA ILE A 155 5.56 21.91 -20.02
C ILE A 155 4.92 21.10 -18.89
N SER A 156 3.79 21.60 -18.41
CA SER A 156 2.98 20.95 -17.37
C SER A 156 2.09 19.85 -17.95
N ALA A 157 1.65 18.94 -17.07
CA ALA A 157 0.71 17.89 -17.44
C ALA A 157 -0.65 18.46 -17.91
N ASP A 158 -1.10 19.58 -17.32
CA ASP A 158 -2.33 20.27 -17.72
C ASP A 158 -2.24 20.88 -19.13
N GLN A 159 -1.10 21.49 -19.47
CA GLN A 159 -0.88 22.01 -20.84
C GLN A 159 -0.91 20.87 -21.87
N LEU A 160 -0.23 19.76 -21.56
CA LEU A 160 -0.25 18.56 -22.40
C LEU A 160 -1.65 17.97 -22.55
N TYR A 161 -2.40 17.88 -21.44
CA TYR A 161 -3.78 17.42 -21.44
C TYR A 161 -4.67 18.29 -22.34
N ASN A 162 -4.66 19.61 -22.15
CA ASN A 162 -5.49 20.55 -22.91
C ASN A 162 -5.19 20.47 -24.42
N LEU A 163 -3.91 20.32 -24.76
CA LEU A 163 -3.44 20.18 -26.12
C LEU A 163 -3.86 18.85 -26.76
N ALA A 164 -3.76 17.75 -26.01
CA ALA A 164 -4.26 16.46 -26.47
C ALA A 164 -5.78 16.53 -26.74
N MET A 165 -6.54 17.18 -25.85
CA MET A 165 -7.99 17.30 -25.97
C MET A 165 -8.43 18.20 -27.14
N SER A 166 -7.65 19.23 -27.51
CA SER A 166 -8.00 20.10 -28.63
C SER A 166 -7.86 19.42 -30.00
N ILE A 167 -7.02 18.39 -30.11
CA ILE A 167 -6.72 17.73 -31.39
C ILE A 167 -7.39 16.35 -31.47
N LEU A 168 -7.76 15.75 -30.34
CA LEU A 168 -8.41 14.44 -30.29
C LEU A 168 -9.65 14.32 -31.20
N PRO A 169 -10.57 15.30 -31.30
CA PRO A 169 -11.75 15.20 -32.18
C PRO A 169 -11.43 15.17 -33.68
N GLU A 170 -10.25 15.65 -34.09
CA GLU A 170 -9.82 15.64 -35.49
C GLU A 170 -9.17 14.31 -35.90
N LYS A 171 -9.04 13.37 -34.96
CA LYS A 171 -8.46 12.06 -35.22
C LYS A 171 -9.51 11.10 -35.73
N GLY A 172 -9.12 10.25 -36.68
CA GLY A 172 -9.98 9.18 -37.17
C GLY A 172 -10.29 8.15 -36.08
N GLU A 173 -11.44 7.51 -36.20
CA GLU A 173 -12.00 6.49 -35.30
C GLU A 173 -10.97 5.45 -34.83
N LYS A 174 -10.09 4.97 -35.73
CA LYS A 174 -9.05 3.98 -35.40
C LYS A 174 -8.09 4.42 -34.28
N VAL A 175 -7.80 5.72 -34.18
CA VAL A 175 -6.93 6.27 -33.12
C VAL A 175 -7.70 6.31 -31.81
N ILE A 176 -8.94 6.80 -31.84
CA ILE A 176 -9.84 6.85 -30.69
C ILE A 176 -10.04 5.45 -30.10
N ASP A 177 -10.28 4.44 -30.93
CA ASP A 177 -10.44 3.05 -30.49
C ASP A 177 -9.19 2.50 -29.80
N ARG A 178 -8.02 2.75 -30.37
CA ARG A 178 -6.75 2.32 -29.80
C ARG A 178 -6.51 2.95 -28.43
N MET A 179 -6.70 4.26 -28.34
CA MET A 179 -6.56 5.01 -27.10
C MET A 179 -7.54 4.53 -26.04
N CYS A 180 -8.81 4.40 -26.39
CA CYS A 180 -9.85 3.87 -25.51
C CYS A 180 -9.47 2.48 -24.98
N SER A 181 -8.97 1.59 -25.85
CA SER A 181 -8.54 0.23 -25.47
C SER A 181 -7.34 0.19 -24.53
N ARG A 182 -6.43 1.18 -24.61
CA ARG A 182 -5.27 1.33 -23.72
C ARG A 182 -5.66 1.96 -22.39
N LEU A 183 -6.40 3.07 -22.41
CA LEU A 183 -6.75 3.89 -21.24
C LEU A 183 -7.82 3.28 -20.33
N ARG A 184 -8.56 2.27 -20.81
CA ARG A 184 -9.56 1.53 -20.03
C ARG A 184 -8.97 0.65 -18.91
N LYS A 185 -7.65 0.48 -18.86
CA LYS A 185 -6.97 -0.36 -17.88
C LYS A 185 -6.46 0.48 -16.70
N ILE A 186 -6.43 -0.13 -15.53
CA ILE A 186 -5.71 0.38 -14.36
C ILE A 186 -4.20 0.31 -14.66
N SER A 187 -3.51 1.43 -14.52
CA SER A 187 -2.06 1.53 -14.62
C SER A 187 -1.36 0.97 -13.38
N ASN A 188 -0.06 0.66 -13.49
CA ASN A 188 0.72 0.18 -12.35
C ASN A 188 0.82 1.25 -11.25
N ALA A 189 0.95 2.54 -11.58
CA ALA A 189 0.88 3.62 -10.60
C ALA A 189 -0.43 3.61 -9.79
N GLU A 190 -1.58 3.56 -10.45
CA GLU A 190 -2.90 3.51 -9.78
C GLU A 190 -3.02 2.32 -8.85
N ARG A 191 -2.61 1.14 -9.34
CA ARG A 191 -2.58 -0.11 -8.59
C ARG A 191 -1.69 0.01 -7.36
N ASN A 192 -0.48 0.51 -7.52
CA ASN A 192 0.50 0.63 -6.44
C ASN A 192 0.01 1.63 -5.39
N ILE A 193 -0.51 2.79 -5.80
CA ILE A 193 -1.09 3.80 -4.90
C ILE A 193 -2.24 3.20 -4.10
N PHE A 194 -3.15 2.51 -4.77
CA PHE A 194 -4.30 1.87 -4.12
C PHE A 194 -3.86 0.81 -3.10
N ILE A 195 -2.94 -0.08 -3.47
CA ILE A 195 -2.51 -1.19 -2.60
C ILE A 195 -1.72 -0.67 -1.40
N ILE A 196 -0.80 0.28 -1.60
CA ILE A 196 -0.03 0.87 -0.50
C ILE A 196 -0.95 1.59 0.47
N TRP A 197 -1.98 2.30 -0.02
CA TRP A 197 -2.98 2.89 0.85
C TRP A 197 -3.65 1.84 1.77
N HIS A 198 -3.99 0.67 1.23
CA HIS A 198 -4.55 -0.41 2.04
C HIS A 198 -3.54 -1.01 3.02
N LEU A 199 -2.24 -1.02 2.68
CA LEU A 199 -1.19 -1.43 3.60
C LEU A 199 -1.02 -0.43 4.76
N PHE A 200 -1.22 0.87 4.53
CA PHE A 200 -1.30 1.85 5.63
C PHE A 200 -2.46 1.54 6.57
N ALA A 201 -3.67 1.34 6.03
CA ALA A 201 -4.84 0.98 6.83
C ALA A 201 -4.59 -0.31 7.63
N PHE A 202 -4.03 -1.32 6.98
CA PHE A 202 -3.65 -2.58 7.59
C PHE A 202 -2.66 -2.40 8.74
N ALA A 203 -1.58 -1.64 8.54
CA ALA A 203 -0.59 -1.34 9.58
C ALA A 203 -1.20 -0.57 10.75
N LYS A 204 -2.04 0.44 10.50
CA LYS A 204 -2.77 1.18 11.54
C LYS A 204 -3.64 0.25 12.40
N MET A 205 -4.40 -0.65 11.78
CA MET A 205 -5.19 -1.66 12.50
C MET A 205 -4.32 -2.55 13.39
N ARG A 206 -3.11 -2.91 12.91
CA ARG A 206 -2.17 -3.72 13.70
C ARG A 206 -1.60 -2.94 14.88
N ILE A 207 -1.18 -1.69 14.68
CA ILE A 207 -0.71 -0.81 15.76
C ILE A 207 -1.79 -0.65 16.83
N ARG A 208 -3.03 -0.36 16.43
CA ARG A 208 -4.17 -0.25 17.35
C ARG A 208 -4.38 -1.54 18.15
N SER A 209 -4.30 -2.69 17.48
CA SER A 209 -4.42 -4.01 18.13
C SER A 209 -3.29 -4.25 19.13
N PHE A 210 -2.06 -3.89 18.79
CA PHE A 210 -0.91 -3.93 19.70
C PHE A 210 -1.10 -3.02 20.92
N ILE A 211 -1.56 -1.78 20.74
CA ILE A 211 -1.83 -0.84 21.85
C ILE A 211 -2.90 -1.39 22.80
N LEU A 212 -3.98 -1.98 22.26
CA LEU A 212 -5.02 -2.62 23.06
C LEU A 212 -4.48 -3.83 23.83
N PHE A 213 -3.66 -4.66 23.19
CA PHE A 213 -2.98 -5.77 23.85
C PHE A 213 -2.08 -5.28 24.99
N TYR A 214 -1.24 -4.27 24.73
CA TYR A 214 -0.35 -3.70 25.74
C TYR A 214 -1.15 -3.13 26.92
N LYS A 215 -2.28 -2.44 26.67
CA LYS A 215 -3.16 -1.94 27.74
C LYS A 215 -3.69 -3.07 28.62
N GLN A 216 -3.98 -4.24 28.06
CA GLN A 216 -4.47 -5.40 28.81
C GLN A 216 -3.33 -6.14 29.55
N TYR A 217 -2.13 -6.15 28.97
CA TYR A 217 -0.96 -6.87 29.49
C TYR A 217 0.30 -5.97 29.51
N PRO A 218 0.34 -4.92 30.35
CA PRO A 218 1.34 -3.86 30.27
C PRO A 218 2.78 -4.36 30.44
N ASN A 219 2.99 -5.45 31.18
CA ASN A 219 4.33 -5.98 31.46
C ASN A 219 4.76 -7.10 30.51
N TYR A 220 3.94 -7.53 29.55
CA TYR A 220 4.25 -8.71 28.73
C TYR A 220 5.55 -8.53 27.94
N TYR A 221 5.61 -7.47 27.12
CA TYR A 221 6.80 -7.18 26.33
C TYR A 221 7.93 -6.61 27.20
N ASP A 222 7.62 -5.78 28.19
CA ASP A 222 8.63 -5.21 29.10
C ASP A 222 9.43 -6.31 29.81
N ASN A 223 8.78 -7.37 30.29
CA ASN A 223 9.45 -8.51 30.90
C ASN A 223 10.31 -9.30 29.89
N ILE A 224 9.85 -9.45 28.64
CA ILE A 224 10.61 -10.13 27.58
C ILE A 224 11.89 -9.33 27.26
N LEU A 225 11.75 -8.00 27.13
CA LEU A 225 12.87 -7.10 26.86
C LEU A 225 13.85 -7.04 28.03
N GLU A 226 13.37 -6.94 29.27
CA GLU A 226 14.22 -6.87 30.46
C GLU A 226 15.07 -8.15 30.61
N ASN A 227 14.45 -9.32 30.44
CA ASN A 227 15.19 -10.59 30.45
C ASN A 227 16.24 -10.66 29.35
N PHE A 228 15.96 -10.13 28.15
CA PHE A 228 16.94 -10.06 27.08
C PHE A 228 18.07 -9.05 27.37
N TRP A 229 17.71 -7.90 27.92
CA TRP A 229 18.65 -6.87 28.32
C TRP A 229 19.70 -7.39 29.30
N GLN A 230 19.25 -8.10 30.34
CA GLN A 230 20.13 -8.76 31.29
C GLN A 230 21.09 -9.75 30.62
N LEU A 231 20.62 -10.49 29.61
CA LEU A 231 21.48 -11.41 28.82
C LEU A 231 22.52 -10.65 27.98
N MET A 232 22.17 -9.49 27.41
CA MET A 232 23.12 -8.68 26.63
C MET A 232 24.22 -8.07 27.50
N ILE A 233 23.86 -7.58 28.69
CA ILE A 233 24.84 -7.13 29.70
C ILE A 233 25.78 -8.28 30.09
N GLN A 234 25.23 -9.48 30.36
CA GLN A 234 26.04 -10.66 30.69
C GLN A 234 27.00 -11.05 29.55
N GLN A 235 26.67 -10.74 28.30
CA GLN A 235 27.52 -10.95 27.13
C GLN A 235 28.49 -9.80 26.84
N GLY A 236 28.55 -8.78 27.70
CA GLY A 236 29.49 -7.66 27.59
C GLY A 236 29.04 -6.53 26.65
N TYR A 237 27.79 -6.53 26.19
CA TYR A 237 27.22 -5.47 25.37
C TYR A 237 26.67 -4.34 26.26
N ASN A 238 27.55 -3.49 26.79
CA ASN A 238 27.19 -2.42 27.73
C ASN A 238 26.75 -1.11 27.06
N ASP A 239 26.96 -0.95 25.75
CA ASP A 239 26.72 0.31 25.03
C ASP A 239 25.27 0.51 24.58
N PHE A 240 24.41 -0.48 24.75
CA PHE A 240 23.00 -0.33 24.42
C PHE A 240 22.32 0.44 25.57
N LEU A 241 21.49 1.43 25.24
CA LEU A 241 20.68 2.09 26.27
C LEU A 241 19.50 1.17 26.60
N GLN A 242 19.05 1.16 27.86
CA GLN A 242 17.75 0.57 28.22
C GLN A 242 16.63 1.38 27.56
N GLU A 243 16.34 1.11 26.29
CA GLU A 243 15.13 1.62 25.66
C GLU A 243 14.02 0.58 25.80
N LYS A 244 12.97 0.97 26.53
CA LYS A 244 11.72 0.21 26.57
C LYS A 244 11.08 0.23 25.18
N ILE A 245 10.31 -0.80 24.81
CA ILE A 245 9.37 -0.67 23.69
C ILE A 245 8.49 0.54 24.00
N SER A 246 8.73 1.62 23.28
CA SER A 246 8.02 2.86 23.51
C SER A 246 6.69 2.75 22.78
N ILE A 247 5.61 2.48 23.52
CA ILE A 247 4.24 2.59 23.01
C ILE A 247 4.06 3.94 22.32
N LEU A 248 4.63 5.00 22.90
CA LEU A 248 4.61 6.35 22.35
C LEU A 248 5.15 6.39 20.91
N SER A 249 6.16 5.59 20.60
CA SER A 249 6.71 5.55 19.26
C SER A 249 5.78 4.85 18.26
N TYR A 250 5.04 3.83 18.69
CA TYR A 250 3.97 3.25 17.88
C TYR A 250 2.77 4.19 17.72
N VAL A 251 2.45 4.98 18.74
CA VAL A 251 1.45 6.06 18.63
C VAL A 251 1.89 7.11 17.60
N LYS A 252 3.15 7.55 17.65
CA LYS A 252 3.70 8.46 16.62
C LYS A 252 3.63 7.86 15.22
N ALA A 253 4.03 6.58 15.07
CA ALA A 253 3.94 5.89 13.80
C ALA A 253 2.48 5.77 13.30
N TYR A 254 1.52 5.56 14.20
CA TYR A 254 0.09 5.56 13.87
C TYR A 254 -0.33 6.90 13.25
N ASP A 255 0.03 8.01 13.89
CA ASP A 255 -0.30 9.37 13.43
C ASP A 255 0.41 9.69 12.09
N GLU A 256 1.69 9.35 11.96
CA GLU A 256 2.47 9.55 10.73
C GLU A 256 1.86 8.79 9.54
N LEU A 257 1.52 7.51 9.73
CA LEU A 257 0.89 6.69 8.70
C LEU A 257 -0.51 7.18 8.36
N GLU A 258 -1.25 7.75 9.31
CA GLU A 258 -2.53 8.39 9.05
C GLU A 258 -2.41 9.60 8.13
N VAL A 259 -1.48 10.51 8.42
CA VAL A 259 -1.22 11.67 7.58
C VAL A 259 -0.83 11.24 6.16
N LYS A 260 0.09 10.27 6.05
CA LYS A 260 0.48 9.71 4.74
C LYS A 260 -0.71 9.09 4.00
N ALA A 261 -1.47 8.22 4.64
CA ALA A 261 -2.61 7.56 4.01
C ALA A 261 -3.70 8.55 3.58
N ASN A 262 -3.95 9.60 4.35
CA ASN A 262 -4.89 10.65 3.96
C ASN A 262 -4.41 11.39 2.71
N ASN A 263 -3.12 11.74 2.61
CA ASN A 263 -2.56 12.37 1.40
C ASN A 263 -2.74 11.49 0.16
N TRP A 264 -2.54 10.17 0.28
CA TRP A 264 -2.73 9.24 -0.83
C TRP A 264 -4.20 9.06 -1.20
N MET A 265 -5.08 9.07 -0.19
CA MET A 265 -6.53 9.02 -0.42
C MET A 265 -7.03 10.24 -1.18
N GLU A 266 -6.51 11.44 -0.93
CA GLU A 266 -6.89 12.64 -1.68
C GLU A 266 -6.59 12.53 -3.18
N ILE A 267 -5.54 11.78 -3.56
CA ILE A 267 -5.28 11.46 -4.96
C ILE A 267 -6.27 10.41 -5.45
N LEU A 268 -6.44 9.31 -4.72
CA LEU A 268 -7.35 8.24 -5.11
C LEU A 268 -8.79 8.73 -5.35
N LYS A 269 -9.29 9.67 -4.53
CA LYS A 269 -10.61 10.30 -4.69
C LYS A 269 -10.78 11.04 -6.02
N GLN A 270 -9.70 11.59 -6.56
CA GLN A 270 -9.71 12.31 -7.84
C GLN A 270 -9.73 11.36 -9.04
N LEU A 271 -9.34 10.10 -8.86
CA LEU A 271 -9.24 9.12 -9.94
C LEU A 271 -10.60 8.46 -10.19
N SER A 272 -11.18 8.76 -11.34
CA SER A 272 -12.52 8.28 -11.72
C SER A 272 -12.66 6.74 -11.71
N ILE A 273 -11.57 6.02 -11.98
CA ILE A 273 -11.57 4.54 -12.04
C ILE A 273 -11.88 3.89 -10.69
N PHE A 274 -11.62 4.59 -9.59
CA PHE A 274 -11.87 4.12 -8.23
C PHE A 274 -13.19 4.61 -7.63
N GLN A 275 -14.03 5.33 -8.38
CA GLN A 275 -15.36 5.76 -7.93
C GLN A 275 -16.43 4.68 -8.16
N ARG A 276 -16.01 3.41 -8.27
CA ARG A 276 -16.88 2.29 -8.59
C ARG A 276 -17.47 1.66 -7.35
N GLU A 277 -18.67 1.12 -7.55
CA GLU A 277 -19.43 0.40 -6.54
C GLU A 277 -19.69 -1.04 -6.98
N ASN A 278 -19.94 -1.91 -6.00
CA ASN A 278 -20.34 -3.31 -6.18
C ASN A 278 -19.42 -4.11 -7.11
N VAL A 279 -18.10 -3.99 -6.89
CA VAL A 279 -17.10 -4.72 -7.66
C VAL A 279 -17.05 -6.16 -7.17
N GLU A 280 -17.54 -7.09 -8.01
CA GLU A 280 -17.38 -8.53 -7.77
C GLU A 280 -15.97 -8.99 -8.17
N PHE A 281 -15.36 -9.83 -7.34
CA PHE A 281 -14.07 -10.43 -7.64
C PHE A 281 -13.88 -11.82 -7.02
N MET A 282 -12.94 -12.58 -7.55
CA MET A 282 -12.59 -13.91 -7.06
C MET A 282 -11.25 -13.86 -6.32
N TYR A 283 -11.19 -14.41 -5.12
CA TYR A 283 -9.95 -14.60 -4.37
C TYR A 283 -9.97 -15.96 -3.67
N ASN A 284 -8.90 -16.75 -3.79
CA ASN A 284 -8.81 -18.11 -3.25
C ASN A 284 -10.01 -19.02 -3.56
N LYS A 285 -10.58 -18.90 -4.77
CA LYS A 285 -11.79 -19.62 -5.25
C LYS A 285 -13.11 -19.18 -4.60
N PHE A 286 -13.10 -18.16 -3.74
CA PHE A 286 -14.29 -17.55 -3.17
C PHE A 286 -14.66 -16.28 -3.95
N ARG A 287 -15.97 -16.03 -4.07
CA ARG A 287 -16.51 -14.80 -4.66
C ARG A 287 -16.75 -13.77 -3.57
N PHE A 288 -16.32 -12.56 -3.83
CA PHE A 288 -16.50 -11.40 -2.95
C PHE A 288 -17.16 -10.27 -3.73
N THR A 289 -17.89 -9.43 -3.01
CA THR A 289 -18.40 -8.16 -3.54
C THR A 289 -17.85 -7.04 -2.68
N ARG A 290 -17.23 -6.05 -3.31
CA ARG A 290 -16.80 -4.83 -2.66
C ARG A 290 -17.77 -3.72 -3.01
N GLU A 291 -18.57 -3.30 -2.04
CA GLU A 291 -19.62 -2.30 -2.22
C GLU A 291 -19.06 -0.98 -2.75
N ARG A 292 -17.88 -0.56 -2.29
CA ARG A 292 -17.17 0.61 -2.81
C ARG A 292 -15.67 0.44 -2.80
N MET A 293 -15.03 1.00 -3.82
CA MET A 293 -13.57 0.92 -3.99
C MET A 293 -12.81 1.79 -2.97
N LEU A 294 -13.28 3.01 -2.69
CA LEU A 294 -12.64 3.91 -1.73
C LEU A 294 -13.39 3.91 -0.40
N MET A 295 -12.63 3.97 0.69
CA MET A 295 -13.16 4.12 2.04
C MET A 295 -12.19 4.95 2.88
N SER A 296 -12.69 5.60 3.93
CA SER A 296 -11.85 6.27 4.91
C SER A 296 -11.06 5.28 5.75
N LEU A 297 -9.98 5.75 6.39
CA LEU A 297 -9.23 4.93 7.35
C LEU A 297 -10.10 4.48 8.53
N GLN A 298 -11.01 5.35 9.00
CA GLN A 298 -11.91 5.01 10.09
C GLN A 298 -12.89 3.89 9.68
N GLU A 299 -13.42 3.94 8.47
CA GLU A 299 -14.23 2.83 7.93
C GLU A 299 -13.37 1.58 7.82
N ALA A 300 -12.15 1.68 7.28
CA ALA A 300 -11.25 0.55 7.15
C ALA A 300 -10.96 -0.17 8.48
N GLU A 301 -10.79 0.59 9.56
CA GLU A 301 -10.53 0.02 10.88
C GLU A 301 -11.76 -0.62 11.55
N ASN A 302 -12.96 -0.15 11.20
CA ASN A 302 -14.19 -0.50 11.92
C ASN A 302 -15.17 -1.36 11.11
N SER A 303 -14.99 -1.43 9.78
CA SER A 303 -15.91 -2.03 8.83
C SER A 303 -15.94 -3.55 8.93
N GLN A 304 -17.16 -4.10 9.04
CA GLN A 304 -17.48 -5.49 8.72
C GLN A 304 -18.02 -5.64 7.28
N GLU A 305 -18.47 -4.54 6.67
CA GLU A 305 -19.30 -4.51 5.44
C GLU A 305 -18.46 -4.36 4.15
N ASN A 306 -17.42 -3.53 4.19
CA ASN A 306 -16.44 -3.40 3.11
C ASN A 306 -15.21 -4.25 3.40
N ILE A 307 -15.15 -5.44 2.78
CA ILE A 307 -14.13 -6.46 3.01
C ILE A 307 -12.72 -5.91 2.73
N ILE A 308 -12.03 -5.58 3.81
CA ILE A 308 -10.57 -5.45 3.83
C ILE A 308 -10.00 -6.83 4.09
N PHE A 309 -8.79 -7.06 3.59
CA PHE A 309 -8.04 -8.27 3.93
C PHE A 309 -8.03 -8.48 5.46
N PRO A 310 -8.65 -9.56 5.99
CA PRO A 310 -8.78 -9.73 7.42
C PRO A 310 -7.43 -10.08 8.06
N ALA A 311 -7.15 -9.50 9.22
CA ALA A 311 -5.95 -9.80 10.00
C ALA A 311 -6.20 -9.69 11.49
N SER A 312 -5.47 -10.49 12.26
CA SER A 312 -5.44 -10.50 13.74
C SER A 312 -4.04 -10.14 14.23
N PHE A 313 -3.95 -9.60 15.44
CA PHE A 313 -2.67 -9.41 16.10
C PHE A 313 -2.44 -10.65 16.95
N MET A 314 -1.26 -11.26 16.83
CA MET A 314 -0.89 -12.41 17.63
C MET A 314 0.33 -12.03 18.47
N PRO A 315 0.25 -12.21 19.80
CA PRO A 315 1.41 -12.02 20.66
C PRO A 315 2.57 -12.92 20.21
N ASP A 316 3.79 -12.48 20.47
CA ASP A 316 5.02 -13.17 20.08
C ASP A 316 5.27 -14.38 20.99
N THR A 317 4.46 -15.43 20.86
CA THR A 317 4.61 -16.66 21.67
C THR A 317 5.73 -17.55 21.17
N ASP A 318 5.92 -17.61 19.83
CA ASP A 318 6.84 -18.53 19.16
C ASP A 318 7.98 -17.80 18.40
N VAL A 319 7.96 -16.47 18.41
CA VAL A 319 9.02 -15.65 17.84
C VAL A 319 10.14 -15.55 18.87
N ASN A 320 11.36 -15.95 18.52
CA ASN A 320 12.53 -15.66 19.32
C ASN A 320 12.85 -14.16 19.22
N VAL A 321 12.13 -13.35 20.01
CA VAL A 321 12.27 -11.88 20.10
C VAL A 321 13.73 -11.51 20.38
N LYS A 322 14.48 -12.35 21.10
CA LYS A 322 15.90 -12.15 21.42
C LYS A 322 16.77 -12.01 20.16
N THR A 323 16.56 -12.85 19.14
CA THR A 323 17.35 -12.82 17.91
C THR A 323 17.03 -11.60 17.03
N HIS A 324 15.87 -10.96 17.23
CA HIS A 324 15.37 -9.89 16.39
C HIS A 324 15.25 -8.55 17.12
N PHE A 325 15.75 -8.49 18.36
CA PHE A 325 15.67 -7.31 19.22
C PHE A 325 16.25 -6.05 18.55
N ARG A 326 17.32 -6.18 17.76
CA ARG A 326 17.90 -5.05 17.02
C ARG A 326 16.93 -4.42 16.01
N LEU A 327 16.02 -5.21 15.41
CA LEU A 327 14.99 -4.69 14.51
C LEU A 327 13.93 -3.90 15.27
N LEU A 328 13.62 -4.29 16.51
CA LEU A 328 12.70 -3.55 17.40
C LEU A 328 13.33 -2.23 17.91
N TYR A 329 14.64 -2.21 18.12
CA TYR A 329 15.38 -1.10 18.75
C TYR A 329 15.76 0.02 17.77
N LEU A 330 16.20 -0.33 16.54
CA LEU A 330 16.64 0.67 15.54
C LEU A 330 15.49 1.49 14.94
N HIS A 331 14.27 1.32 15.46
CA HIS A 331 13.02 1.78 14.88
C HIS A 331 12.74 3.28 15.10
N PHE A 332 13.34 3.90 16.12
CA PHE A 332 12.99 5.28 16.50
C PHE A 332 14.16 6.18 16.90
N GLY A 333 15.39 5.65 16.87
CA GLY A 333 16.59 6.48 16.93
C GLY A 333 16.72 7.23 15.61
N ASN A 334 16.44 8.53 15.62
CA ASN A 334 17.05 9.41 14.63
C ASN A 334 18.56 9.21 14.76
N TYR A 335 19.19 8.53 13.80
CA TYR A 335 20.60 8.80 13.54
C TYR A 335 20.65 10.24 13.04
N PHE A 336 20.81 11.16 13.99
CA PHE A 336 21.35 12.49 13.77
C PHE A 336 22.87 12.40 13.64
#